data_AF-A0A5Q8CA53-F1
#
_entry.id   AF-A0A5Q8CA53-F1
#
_cell.length_a   1.000
_cell.length_b   1.000
_cell.length_c   1.000
_cell.angle_alpha   90.00
_cell.angle_beta   90.00
_cell.angle_gamma   90.00
#
_symmetry.space_group_name_H-M   'P 1'
#
loop_
_entity.id
_entity.type
_entity.pdbx_description
1 polymer ?
#
loop_
_entity_poly.entity_id
_entity_poly.type
_entity_poly.pdbx_seq_one_letter_code
_entity_poly.pdbx_strand_id
1 'polypeptide(L)' 'MIDPKTAKRGLALVFTTLLLDVIGFGIIMPVLPAYLQELTGAGVSEAAIEGGWLFFVYAA' A
#
# COMPACT_ATOMS: atom_id res chain seq x y z
N MET A 1 -7.20 -30.72 -13.42
CA MET A 1 -5.90 -30.45 -12.76
C MET A 1 -5.22 -29.33 -13.55
N ILE A 2 -4.73 -28.28 -12.89
CA ILE A 2 -4.03 -27.18 -13.57
C ILE A 2 -2.68 -27.70 -14.07
N ASP A 3 -2.33 -27.41 -15.31
CA ASP A 3 -1.01 -27.74 -15.85
C ASP A 3 0.09 -27.05 -15.01
N PRO A 4 1.12 -27.79 -14.54
CA PRO A 4 2.17 -27.24 -13.67
C PRO A 4 2.88 -26.00 -14.23
N LYS A 5 3.04 -25.92 -15.56
CA LYS A 5 3.67 -24.78 -16.23
C LYS A 5 2.78 -23.54 -16.17
N THR A 6 1.47 -23.72 -16.30
CA THR A 6 0.46 -22.67 -16.14
C THR A 6 0.39 -22.20 -14.68
N ALA A 7 0.42 -23.11 -13.71
CA ALA A 7 0.45 -22.76 -12.29
C ALA A 7 1.70 -21.94 -11.92
N LYS A 8 2.89 -22.31 -12.42
CA LYS A 8 4.14 -21.56 -12.19
C LYS A 8 4.08 -20.13 -12.74
N ARG A 9 3.48 -19.94 -13.93
CA ARG A 9 3.29 -18.62 -14.53
C ARG A 9 2.30 -17.76 -13.73
N GLY A 10 1.19 -18.36 -13.29
CA GLY A 10 0.22 -17.69 -12.43
C GLY A 10 0.83 -17.25 -11.09
N LEU A 11 1.62 -18.12 -10.47
CA LEU A 11 2.33 -17.78 -9.23
C LEU A 11 3.32 -16.63 -9.43
N ALA A 12 4.10 -16.66 -10.51
CA ALA A 12 5.03 -15.56 -10.82
C ALA A 12 4.29 -14.23 -10.99
N LEU A 13 3.15 -14.22 -11.69
CA LEU A 13 2.34 -13.02 -11.87
C LEU A 13 1.82 -12.47 -10.54
N VAL A 14 1.15 -13.31 -9.73
CA VAL A 14 0.62 -12.91 -8.42
C VAL A 14 1.74 -12.40 -7.52
N PHE A 15 2.89 -13.08 -7.51
CA PHE A 15 4.04 -12.67 -6.72
C PHE A 15 4.59 -11.33 -7.17
N THR A 16 4.72 -11.08 -8.47
CA THR A 16 5.16 -9.78 -8.99
C THR A 16 4.18 -8.67 -8.63
N THR A 17 2.88 -8.89 -8.77
CA THR A 17 1.87 -7.89 -8.40
C THR A 17 1.94 -7.55 -6.91
N LEU A 18 1.99 -8.57 -6.03
CA LEU A 18 2.12 -8.36 -4.58
C LEU A 18 3.44 -7.70 -4.21
N LEU A 19 4.54 -8.03 -4.89
CA LEU A 19 5.83 -7.39 -4.66
C LEU A 19 5.76 -5.89 -4.97
N LEU A 20 5.17 -5.52 -6.10
CA LEU A 20 5.00 -4.12 -6.47
C LEU A 20 4.10 -3.37 -5.48
N ASP A 21 3.03 -4.01 -5.03
CA ASP A 21 2.09 -3.44 -4.05
C ASP A 21 2.77 -3.14 -2.70
N VAL A 22 3.50 -4.11 -2.14
CA VAL A 22 4.22 -3.96 -0.87
C VAL A 22 5.32 -2.89 -0.97
N ILE A 23 6.02 -2.80 -2.10
CA ILE A 23 7.01 -1.74 -2.34
C ILE A 23 6.33 -0.37 -2.37
N GLY A 24 5.18 -0.25 -3.04
CA GLY A 24 4.38 0.97 -3.08
C GLY A 24 4.00 1.46 -1.69
N PHE A 25 3.47 0.57 -0.85
CA PHE A 25 3.15 0.88 0.54
C PHE A 25 4.39 1.24 1.37
N GLY A 26 5.49 0.51 1.18
CA GLY A 26 6.76 0.79 1.86
C GLY A 26 7.33 2.18 1.55
N ILE A 27 7.07 2.70 0.36
CA ILE A 27 7.48 4.06 -0.05
C ILE A 27 6.49 5.11 0.45
N ILE A 28 5.18 4.89 0.33
CA ILE A 28 4.15 5.91 0.59
C ILE A 28 3.89 6.11 2.09
N MET A 29 3.76 5.02 2.86
CA MET A 29 3.38 5.09 4.28
C MET A 29 4.25 6.02 5.16
N PRO A 30 5.60 6.04 5.05
CA PRO A 30 6.41 6.91 5.90
C PRO A 30 6.29 8.40 5.55
N VAL A 31 5.98 8.74 4.30
CA VAL A 31 5.90 10.15 3.84
C VAL A 31 4.49 10.72 3.86
N LEU A 32 3.47 9.85 3.94
CA LEU A 32 2.06 10.24 3.94
C LEU A 32 1.69 11.26 5.03
N PRO A 33 2.13 11.14 6.31
CA PRO A 33 1.77 12.12 7.33
C PRO A 33 2.32 13.52 7.06
N ALA A 34 3.52 13.62 6.48
CA ALA A 34 4.12 14.90 6.13
C ALA A 34 3.34 15.60 5.01
N TYR A 35 2.93 14.85 3.99
CA TYR A 35 2.08 15.40 2.92
C TYR A 35 0.69 15.80 3.40
N LEU A 36 0.09 15.01 4.29
CA LEU A 36 -1.20 15.39 4.89
C LEU A 36 -1.08 16.68 5.69
N GLN A 37 -0.02 16.83 6.49
CA GLN A 37 0.27 18.08 7.20
C GLN A 37 0.43 19.28 6.23
N GLU A 38 1.11 19.11 5.11
CA GLU A 38 1.25 20.18 4.09
C GLU A 38 -0.08 20.55 3.42
N LEU A 39 -0.96 19.57 3.21
CA LEU A 39 -2.24 19.76 2.51
C LEU A 39 -3.36 20.29 3.41
N THR A 40 -3.43 19.84 4.66
CA THR A 40 -4.51 20.18 5.59
C THR A 40 -4.12 21.28 6.58
N GLY A 41 -2.82 21.51 6.79
CA GLY A 41 -2.32 22.37 7.86
C GLY A 41 -2.47 21.77 9.26
N ALA A 42 -2.89 20.51 9.38
CA ALA A 42 -3.06 19.82 10.64
C ALA A 42 -1.72 19.47 11.31
N GLY A 43 -1.75 19.22 12.63
CA GLY A 43 -0.56 18.76 13.35
C GLY A 43 -0.19 17.31 12.98
N VAL A 44 1.07 16.94 13.18
CA VAL A 44 1.60 15.59 12.85
C VAL A 44 0.79 14.44 13.46
N SER A 45 0.23 14.61 14.66
CA SER A 45 -0.58 13.59 15.32
C SER A 45 -1.92 13.37 14.62
N GLU A 46 -2.55 14.44 14.14
CA GLU A 46 -3.84 14.39 13.45
C GLU A 46 -3.65 13.85 12.03
N ALA A 47 -2.63 14.34 11.32
CA ALA A 47 -2.23 13.83 10.02
C ALA A 47 -1.89 12.32 10.04
N ALA A 48 -1.27 11.82 11.11
CA ALA A 48 -1.01 10.39 11.28
C ALA A 48 -2.29 9.56 11.48
N ILE A 49 -3.28 10.10 12.21
CA ILE A 49 -4.58 9.46 12.39
C ILE A 49 -5.36 9.43 11.07
N GLU A 50 -5.38 10.54 10.33
CA GLU A 50 -5.99 10.64 9.01
C GLU A 50 -5.35 9.66 8.01
N GLY A 51 -4.01 9.58 7.99
CA GLY A 51 -3.28 8.59 7.19
C GLY A 51 -3.65 7.15 7.54
N GLY A 52 -3.87 6.87 8.83
CA GLY A 52 -4.37 5.57 9.31
C GLY A 52 -5.78 5.25 8.80
N TRP A 53 -6.68 6.24 8.80
CA TRP A 53 -8.03 6.07 8.25
C TRP A 53 -8.03 5.84 6.73
N LEU A 54 -7.17 6.54 5.99
CA LEU A 54 -7.00 6.32 4.55
C LEU A 54 -6.53 4.89 4.26
N PHE A 55 -5.57 4.39 5.04
CA PHE A 55 -5.11 3.01 4.91
C PHE A 55 -6.20 2.00 5.26
N PHE A 56 -6.98 2.25 6.32
CA PHE A 56 -8.11 1.39 6.70
C PHE A 56 -9.16 1.30 5.59
N VAL A 57 -9.53 2.42 4.96
CA VAL A 57 -10.49 2.43 3.84
C VAL A 57 -9.95 1.72 2.61
N TYR A 58 -8.64 1.83 2.34
CA TYR A 58 -8.01 1.11 1.23
C TYR A 58 -8.03 -0.42 1.43
N ALA A 59 -7.84 -0.89 2.67
CA ALA A 59 -7.76 -2.32 2.99
C ALA A 59 -9.13 -3.01 3.17
N ALA A 60 -10.22 -2.24 3.27
CA ALA A 60 -11.58 -2.72 3.47
C ALA A 60 -12.25 -3.13 2.15
#